data_AF-A0A926YK43-F1
#
_entry.id   AF-A0A926YK43-F1
#
_cell.length_a   1.000
_cell.length_b   1.000
_cell.length_c   1.000
_cell.angle_alpha   90.00
_cell.angle_beta   90.00
_cell.angle_gamma   90.00
#
_symmetry.space_group_name_H-M   'P 1'
#
loop_
_entity.id
_entity.type
_entity.pdbx_description
1 polymer ?
#
loop_
_entity_poly.entity_id
_entity_poly.type
_entity_poly.pdbx_seq_one_letter_code
_entity_poly.pdbx_strand_id
1 'polypeptide(L)'
;MDWYILSANYGLLSPTALIQPYEKTLNKMPVSDRREWASRVLRQISELGCDQTTVFQIYAGQKYREYLLPGLRAAGYSFNTPLARLGIGQQLAWFKSHSTDKLP
;
A
#
# COMPACT_ATOMS: atom_id res chain seq x y z
N MET A 1 10.49 10.20 7.48
CA MET A 1 9.16 9.72 7.06
C MET A 1 9.33 8.27 6.66
N ASP A 2 8.76 7.36 7.45
CA ASP A 2 8.87 5.93 7.17
C ASP A 2 7.79 5.55 6.17
N TRP A 3 8.20 5.00 5.04
CA TRP A 3 7.32 4.51 3.99
C TRP A 3 7.62 3.04 3.75
N TYR A 4 6.61 2.30 3.28
CA TYR A 4 6.69 0.87 3.08
C TYR A 4 6.16 0.50 1.70
N ILE A 5 6.62 -0.64 1.18
CA ILE A 5 6.19 -1.18 -0.10
C ILE A 5 5.15 -2.27 0.14
N LEU A 6 3.99 -2.16 -0.51
CA LEU A 6 3.03 -3.26 -0.61
C LEU A 6 3.46 -4.22 -1.72
N SER A 7 4.10 -5.32 -1.34
CA SER A 7 4.51 -6.41 -2.22
C SER A 7 3.43 -7.49 -2.33
N ALA A 8 3.15 -7.93 -3.55
CA ALA A 8 2.26 -9.06 -3.78
C ALA A 8 2.74 -10.38 -3.16
N ASN A 9 4.06 -10.56 -3.03
CA ASN A 9 4.62 -11.79 -2.50
C ASN A 9 4.92 -11.69 -1.00
N TYR A 10 5.44 -10.55 -0.56
CA TYR A 10 5.97 -10.38 0.79
C TYR A 10 5.03 -9.63 1.74
N GLY A 11 3.94 -9.06 1.23
CA GLY A 11 3.01 -8.25 2.03
C GLY A 11 3.54 -6.83 2.19
N LEU A 12 4.00 -6.49 3.39
CA LEU A 12 4.63 -5.20 3.70
C LEU A 12 6.16 -5.34 3.75
N LEU A 13 6.87 -4.44 3.06
CA LEU A 13 8.34 -4.42 3.04
C LEU A 13 8.88 -3.04 3.43
N SER A 14 9.99 -3.05 4.18
CA SER A 14 10.85 -1.88 4.33
C SER A 14 11.50 -1.54 2.98
N PRO A 15 11.75 -0.26 2.67
CA PRO A 15 12.49 0.17 1.48
C PRO A 15 13.88 -0.43 1.34
N THR A 16 14.51 -0.81 2.46
CA THR A 16 15.86 -1.36 2.52
C THR A 16 15.87 -2.89 2.54
N ALA A 17 14.71 -3.55 2.46
CA ALA A 17 14.62 -5.00 2.48
C ALA A 17 15.22 -5.61 1.20
N LEU A 18 16.25 -6.46 1.36
CA LEU A 18 16.79 -7.25 0.26
C LEU A 18 15.86 -8.44 -0.03
N ILE A 19 15.37 -8.52 -1.26
CA ILE A 19 14.45 -9.58 -1.70
C ILE A 19 14.92 -10.22 -3.01
N GLN A 20 14.46 -11.44 -3.27
CA GLN A 20 14.70 -12.12 -4.55
C GLN A 20 13.71 -11.61 -5.61
N PRO A 21 14.12 -11.56 -6.90
CA PRO A 21 13.22 -11.25 -7.99
C PRO A 21 12.01 -12.20 -8.04
N TYR A 22 10.83 -11.67 -8.38
CA TYR A 22 9.61 -12.46 -8.47
C TYR A 22 8.62 -11.86 -9.47
N GLU A 23 7.76 -12.70 -10.04
CA GLU A 23 6.64 -12.27 -10.89
C GLU A 23 5.31 -12.70 -10.25
N LYS A 24 4.78 -11.85 -9.37
CA LYS A 24 3.50 -12.09 -8.69
C LYS A 24 2.72 -10.79 -8.59
N THR A 25 1.41 -10.84 -8.83
CA THR A 25 0.54 -9.66 -8.79
C THR A 25 -0.82 -9.99 -8.20
N LEU A 26 -1.34 -9.11 -7.34
CA LEU A 26 -2.71 -9.23 -6.81
C LEU A 26 -3.76 -9.17 -7.92
N ASN A 27 -3.46 -8.55 -9.06
CA ASN A 27 -4.44 -8.39 -10.15
C ASN A 27 -4.93 -9.73 -10.71
N LYS A 28 -4.10 -10.78 -10.64
CA LYS A 28 -4.40 -12.13 -11.13
C LYS A 28 -4.76 -13.12 -10.01
N MET A 29 -4.70 -12.70 -8.75
CA MET A 29 -4.98 -13.59 -7.61
C MET A 29 -6.48 -13.83 -7.42
N PRO A 30 -6.89 -15.04 -7.02
CA PRO A 30 -8.23 -15.31 -6.49
C PRO A 30 -8.63 -14.38 -5.35
N VAL A 31 -9.93 -14.21 -5.13
CA VAL A 31 -10.46 -13.35 -4.05
C VAL A 31 -10.01 -13.82 -2.66
N SER A 32 -9.99 -15.14 -2.43
CA SER A 32 -9.50 -15.76 -1.18
C SER A 32 -8.08 -15.32 -0.86
N ASP A 33 -7.19 -15.46 -1.82
CA ASP A 33 -5.76 -15.19 -1.68
C ASP A 33 -5.50 -13.70 -1.42
N ARG A 34 -6.30 -12.82 -2.03
CA ARG A 34 -6.21 -11.36 -1.77
C ARG A 34 -6.68 -11.00 -0.37
N ARG A 35 -7.66 -11.72 0.19
CA ARG A 35 -8.09 -11.54 1.59
C ARG A 35 -7.01 -12.02 2.55
N GLU A 36 -6.44 -13.20 2.31
CA GLU A 36 -5.33 -13.73 3.10
C GLU A 36 -4.11 -12.81 3.04
N TRP A 37 -3.78 -12.30 1.86
CA TRP A 37 -2.74 -11.30 1.68
C TRP A 37 -3.02 -10.05 2.51
N ALA A 38 -4.26 -9.52 2.49
CA ALA A 38 -4.61 -8.33 3.27
C ALA A 38 -4.52 -8.59 4.78
N SER A 39 -5.01 -9.74 5.26
CA SER A 39 -4.88 -10.15 6.66
C SER A 39 -3.42 -10.25 7.10
N ARG A 40 -2.54 -10.79 6.25
CA ARG A 40 -1.09 -10.82 6.51
C ARG A 40 -0.51 -9.42 6.63
N VAL A 41 -0.84 -8.51 5.70
CA VAL A 41 -0.35 -7.13 5.72
C VAL A 41 -0.82 -6.38 6.96
N LEU A 42 -2.08 -6.55 7.38
CA LEU A 42 -2.61 -5.92 8.60
C LEU A 42 -1.82 -6.35 9.85
N ARG A 43 -1.46 -7.63 9.94
CA ARG A 43 -0.60 -8.13 11.02
C ARG A 43 0.78 -7.46 10.98
N GLN A 44 1.41 -7.40 9.81
CA GLN A 44 2.71 -6.72 9.64
C GLN A 44 2.63 -5.23 10.00
N ILE A 45 1.53 -4.55 9.69
CA ILE A 45 1.30 -3.14 10.10
C ILE A 45 1.18 -3.03 11.62
N SER A 46 0.47 -3.94 12.27
CA SER A 46 0.34 -3.93 13.74
C SER A 46 1.68 -4.13 14.46
N GLU A 47 2.59 -4.90 13.85
CA GLU A 47 3.94 -5.15 14.36
C GLU A 47 4.85 -3.90 14.27
N LEU A 48 4.47 -2.89 13.47
CA LEU A 48 5.20 -1.62 13.41
C LEU A 48 5.00 -0.76 14.67
N GLY A 49 4.03 -1.09 15.51
CA GLY A 49 3.75 -0.32 16.73
C GLY A 49 3.19 1.08 16.47
N CYS A 50 2.54 1.30 15.33
CA CYS A 50 1.87 2.56 15.04
C CYS A 50 0.72 2.80 16.03
N ASP A 51 0.69 3.99 16.63
CA ASP A 51 -0.42 4.41 17.49
C ASP A 51 -1.69 4.74 16.67
N GLN A 52 -2.81 4.92 17.37
CA GLN A 52 -4.10 5.23 16.74
C GLN A 52 -4.20 6.66 16.21
N THR A 53 -3.21 7.52 16.45
CA THR A 53 -3.12 8.85 15.87
C THR A 53 -2.45 8.84 14.49
N THR A 54 -1.83 7.72 14.12
CA THR A 54 -1.18 7.52 12.83
C THR A 54 -2.20 7.53 11.70
N VAL A 55 -1.96 8.38 10.69
CA VAL A 55 -2.76 8.45 9.46
C VAL A 55 -1.98 7.90 8.28
N PHE A 56 -2.36 6.73 7.77
CA PHE A 56 -1.67 6.11 6.63
C PHE A 56 -1.98 6.83 5.32
N GLN A 57 -0.94 7.20 4.57
CA GLN A 57 -1.08 7.66 3.18
C GLN A 57 -0.87 6.49 2.23
N ILE A 58 -1.93 6.07 1.52
CA ILE A 58 -1.92 4.85 0.72
C ILE A 58 -2.01 5.19 -0.77
N TYR A 59 -0.91 4.95 -1.47
CA TYR A 59 -0.74 5.26 -2.91
C TYR A 59 -0.87 4.02 -3.82
N ALA A 60 -1.37 2.90 -3.30
CA ALA A 60 -1.45 1.64 -4.03
C ALA A 60 -2.71 1.52 -4.92
N GLY A 61 -2.65 0.66 -5.93
CA GLY A 61 -3.77 0.36 -6.81
C GLY A 61 -4.97 -0.29 -6.10
N GLN A 62 -6.13 -0.31 -6.76
CA GLN A 62 -7.39 -0.80 -6.17
C GLN A 62 -7.29 -2.21 -5.58
N LYS A 63 -6.66 -3.15 -6.28
CA LYS A 63 -6.53 -4.55 -5.83
C LYS A 63 -5.73 -4.71 -4.53
N TYR A 64 -4.78 -3.81 -4.27
CA TYR A 64 -4.03 -3.77 -3.01
C TYR A 64 -4.83 -3.13 -1.86
N ARG A 65 -5.85 -2.32 -2.19
CA ARG A 65 -6.64 -1.57 -1.20
C ARG A 65 -7.95 -2.27 -0.82
N GLU A 66 -8.53 -3.06 -1.72
CA GLU A 66 -9.92 -3.53 -1.61
C GLU A 66 -10.25 -4.24 -0.28
N TYR A 67 -9.31 -5.01 0.27
CA TYR A 67 -9.47 -5.69 1.57
C TYR A 67 -8.59 -5.13 2.68
N LEU A 68 -7.52 -4.39 2.34
CA LEU A 68 -6.64 -3.76 3.30
C LEU A 68 -7.33 -2.58 4.01
N LEU A 69 -8.01 -1.70 3.27
CA LEU A 69 -8.64 -0.50 3.85
C LEU A 69 -9.75 -0.82 4.85
N PRO A 70 -10.68 -1.76 4.58
CA PRO A 70 -11.66 -2.15 5.58
C PRO A 70 -11.01 -2.71 6.85
N GLY A 71 -9.93 -3.49 6.72
CA GLY A 71 -9.20 -4.03 7.85
C GLY A 71 -8.48 -2.97 8.68
N LEU A 72 -7.86 -1.97 8.03
CA LEU A 72 -7.25 -0.83 8.72
C LEU A 72 -8.29 -0.04 9.51
N ARG A 73 -9.45 0.22 8.89
CA ARG A 73 -10.58 0.90 9.56
C ARG A 73 -11.08 0.10 10.76
N ALA A 74 -11.23 -1.22 10.60
CA ALA A 74 -11.67 -2.10 11.70
C ALA A 74 -10.67 -2.14 12.86
N ALA A 75 -9.37 -1.97 12.57
CA ALA A 75 -8.31 -1.88 13.57
C ALA A 75 -8.18 -0.49 14.22
N GLY A 76 -9.02 0.49 13.86
CA GLY A 76 -9.03 1.84 14.42
C GLY A 76 -8.20 2.87 13.66
N TYR A 77 -7.47 2.46 12.62
CA TYR A 77 -6.57 3.35 11.91
C TYR A 77 -7.29 4.29 10.94
N SER A 78 -6.77 5.51 10.86
CA SER A 78 -7.14 6.50 9.84
C SER A 78 -6.24 6.37 8.61
N PHE A 79 -6.79 6.66 7.42
CA PHE A 79 -6.02 6.61 6.18
C PHE A 79 -6.59 7.52 5.10
N ASN A 80 -5.71 7.95 4.20
CA ASN A 80 -6.04 8.68 2.98
C ASN A 80 -5.61 7.89 1.75
N THR A 81 -6.40 7.97 0.69
CA THR A 81 -6.08 7.40 -0.62
C THR A 81 -6.17 8.47 -1.69
N PRO A 82 -5.21 9.43 -1.74
CA PRO A 82 -5.32 10.65 -2.54
C PRO A 82 -5.48 10.36 -4.03
N LEU A 83 -4.95 9.23 -4.51
CA LEU A 83 -4.96 8.85 -5.91
C LEU A 83 -6.12 7.92 -6.30
N ALA A 84 -6.97 7.50 -5.36
CA ALA A 84 -7.95 6.44 -5.58
C ALA A 84 -8.96 6.70 -6.70
N ARG A 85 -9.22 7.96 -7.02
CA ARG A 85 -10.19 8.42 -8.03
C ARG A 85 -9.55 8.92 -9.32
N LEU A 86 -8.21 8.91 -9.39
CA LEU A 86 -7.46 9.42 -10.52
C LEU A 86 -7.14 8.28 -11.48
N GLY A 87 -7.35 8.51 -12.78
CA GLY A 87 -6.83 7.63 -13.83
C GLY A 87 -5.30 7.66 -13.86
N ILE A 88 -4.65 6.68 -14.49
CA ILE A 88 -3.18 6.54 -14.45
C ILE A 88 -2.45 7.81 -14.92
N GLY A 89 -2.94 8.49 -15.97
CA GLY A 89 -2.36 9.75 -16.45
C GLY A 89 -2.47 10.89 -15.42
N GLN A 90 -3.59 10.97 -14.70
CA GLN A 90 -3.79 11.97 -13.64
C GLN A 90 -2.92 11.68 -12.42
N GLN A 91 -2.71 10.40 -12.08
CA GLN A 91 -1.78 10.02 -11.01
C GLN A 91 -0.34 10.42 -11.36
N LEU A 92 0.10 10.17 -12.59
CA LEU A 92 1.42 10.59 -13.07
C LEU A 92 1.58 12.12 -13.03
N ALA A 93 0.56 12.86 -13.46
CA ALA A 93 0.55 14.33 -13.38
C ALA A 93 0.62 14.82 -11.93
N TRP A 94 -0.12 14.19 -11.02
CA TRP A 94 -0.10 14.51 -9.58
C TRP A 94 1.30 14.31 -8.97
N PHE A 95 1.96 13.19 -9.28
CA PHE A 95 3.33 12.98 -8.81
C PHE A 95 4.29 14.02 -9.39
N LYS A 96 4.20 14.36 -10.67
CA LYS A 96 5.05 15.40 -11.28
C LYS A 96 4.88 16.77 -10.61
N SER A 97 3.67 17.13 -10.16
CA SER A 97 3.44 18.42 -9.50
C SER A 97 3.83 18.43 -8.02
N HIS A 98 4.03 17.26 -7.40
CA HIS A 98 4.38 17.11 -5.98
C HIS A 98 5.76 16.48 -5.76
N SER A 99 6.54 16.29 -6.83
CA SER A 99 7.94 15.89 -6.77
C SER A 99 8.79 17.16 -6.78
N THR A 100 9.59 17.39 -5.74
CA THR A 100 10.56 18.49 -5.70
C THR A 100 11.76 18.27 -6.62
N ASP A 101 11.93 17.06 -7.16
CA ASP A 101 12.93 16.78 -8.17
C ASP A 101 12.36 17.00 -9.57
N LYS A 102 12.81 18.08 -10.21
CA LYS A 102 13.03 18.01 -11.65
C LYS A 102 14.04 16.89 -11.87
N LEU A 103 13.61 15.76 -12.44
CA LEU A 103 14.56 14.81 -13.01
C LEU A 103 15.52 15.60 -13.93
N PRO A 104 16.85 15.41 -13.82
CA PRO A 104 17.78 15.93 -14.82
C PRO A 104 17.46 15.38 -16.22
#